data_AF-A0A258IH77-F1
#
_entry.id   AF-A0A258IH77-F1
#
_cell.length_a   1.000
_cell.length_b   1.000
_cell.length_c   1.000
_cell.angle_alpha   90.00
_cell.angle_beta   90.00
_cell.angle_gamma   90.00
#
_symmetry.space_group_name_H-M   'P 1'
#
loop_
_entity.id
_entity.type
_entity.pdbx_description
1 polymer ?
#
loop_
_entity_poly.entity_id
_entity_poly.type
_entity_poly.pdbx_seq_one_letter_code
_entity_poly.pdbx_strand_id
1 'polypeptide(L)'
;MSASSNHESLSGIIERITFHNAETGFCVLRVKVKNKRDLITVISHVPFISAGEFIQAEGQWIHDKNHGVQFKAAFLTVTAPTTLEGIEKYLGSGLIKGIGPVYAKKLVALFKGNVFEIIEANPESLRQVP
;
A
#
# COMPACT_ATOMS: atom_id res chain seq x y z
N MET A 1 5.13 -4.10 -37.60
CA MET A 1 4.58 -2.81 -37.15
C MET A 1 3.86 -3.06 -35.85
N SER A 2 4.38 -2.46 -34.78
CA SER A 2 4.11 -2.80 -33.38
C SER A 2 2.68 -2.45 -32.97
N ALA A 3 2.01 -3.37 -32.26
CA ALA A 3 0.74 -3.09 -31.62
C ALA A 3 0.96 -2.02 -30.54
N SER A 4 0.31 -0.87 -30.68
CA SER A 4 0.26 0.15 -29.64
C SER A 4 -0.51 -0.42 -28.45
N SER A 5 0.19 -1.00 -27.49
CA SER A 5 -0.39 -1.39 -26.22
C SER A 5 -0.75 -0.11 -25.47
N ASN A 6 -2.03 0.29 -25.49
CA ASN A 6 -2.56 1.37 -24.66
C ASN A 6 -2.39 0.97 -23.19
N HIS A 7 -1.24 1.29 -22.61
CA HIS A 7 -1.01 1.15 -21.18
C HIS A 7 -1.58 2.40 -20.52
N GLU A 8 -2.66 2.23 -19.78
CA GLU A 8 -3.18 3.27 -18.90
C GLU A 8 -2.36 3.32 -17.61
N SER A 9 -2.30 4.50 -17.00
CA SER A 9 -1.62 4.70 -15.73
C SER A 9 -2.60 5.08 -14.63
N LEU A 10 -2.34 4.57 -13.43
CA LEU A 10 -3.12 4.84 -12.23
C LEU A 10 -2.17 5.05 -11.05
N SER A 11 -2.43 6.07 -10.24
CA SER A 11 -1.65 6.30 -9.02
C SER A 11 -2.53 6.68 -7.85
N GLY A 12 -2.13 6.26 -6.66
CA GLY A 12 -2.93 6.47 -5.46
C GLY A 12 -2.40 5.73 -4.24
N ILE A 13 -3.07 5.94 -3.12
CA ILE A 13 -2.71 5.31 -1.83
C ILE A 13 -3.47 3.99 -1.70
N ILE A 14 -2.79 2.94 -1.25
CA ILE A 14 -3.46 1.68 -0.89
C ILE A 14 -4.20 1.91 0.42
N GLU A 15 -5.52 1.92 0.37
CA GLU A 15 -6.36 2.04 1.56
C GLU A 15 -6.48 0.71 2.30
N ARG A 16 -6.57 -0.39 1.54
CA ARG A 16 -6.67 -1.74 2.09
C ARG A 16 -6.26 -2.78 1.06
N ILE A 17 -5.76 -3.90 1.57
CA ILE A 17 -5.49 -5.11 0.81
C ILE A 17 -6.63 -6.08 1.13
N THR A 18 -7.46 -6.41 0.15
CA THR A 18 -8.62 -7.30 0.35
C THR A 18 -8.27 -8.77 0.20
N PHE A 19 -7.18 -9.05 -0.52
CA PHE A 19 -6.64 -10.38 -0.70
C PHE A 19 -5.15 -10.29 -1.04
N HIS A 20 -4.34 -11.18 -0.48
CA HIS A 20 -2.96 -11.39 -0.87
C HIS A 20 -2.63 -12.87 -0.73
N ASN A 21 -2.16 -13.48 -1.81
CA ASN A 21 -1.60 -14.81 -1.77
C ASN A 21 -0.07 -14.65 -1.72
N ALA A 22 0.52 -14.99 -0.58
CA ALA A 22 1.96 -14.82 -0.33
C ALA A 22 2.84 -15.74 -1.20
N GLU A 23 2.30 -16.86 -1.71
CA GLU A 23 3.05 -17.82 -2.55
C GLU A 23 3.18 -17.33 -4.00
N THR A 24 2.10 -16.77 -4.55
CA THR A 24 2.02 -16.32 -5.96
C THR A 24 2.20 -14.82 -6.13
N GLY A 25 2.19 -14.07 -5.03
CA GLY A 25 2.16 -12.62 -4.98
C GLY A 25 0.83 -12.01 -5.44
N PHE A 26 -0.18 -12.80 -5.83
CA PHE A 26 -1.43 -12.24 -6.33
C PHE A 26 -2.11 -11.40 -5.24
N CYS A 27 -2.37 -10.13 -5.55
CA CYS A 27 -3.00 -9.20 -4.62
C CYS A 27 -4.22 -8.52 -5.23
N VAL A 28 -5.19 -8.19 -4.37
CA VAL A 28 -6.33 -7.33 -4.68
C VAL A 28 -6.27 -6.12 -3.75
N LEU A 29 -6.03 -4.96 -4.34
CA LEU A 29 -5.82 -3.69 -3.65
C LEU A 29 -7.03 -2.79 -3.84
N ARG A 30 -7.41 -2.04 -2.80
CA ARG A 30 -8.35 -0.92 -2.91
C ARG A 30 -7.57 0.38 -2.79
N VAL A 31 -7.54 1.13 -3.88
CA VAL A 31 -6.64 2.27 -4.06
C VAL A 31 -7.45 3.56 -4.10
N LYS A 32 -7.07 4.50 -3.24
CA LYS A 32 -7.60 5.86 -3.27
C LYS A 32 -6.85 6.67 -4.31
N VAL A 33 -7.52 6.94 -5.43
CA VAL A 33 -7.00 7.77 -6.52
C VAL A 33 -7.51 9.20 -6.35
N LYS A 34 -6.63 10.17 -6.65
CA LYS A 34 -6.98 11.59 -6.60
C LYS A 34 -8.18 11.87 -7.51
N ASN A 35 -9.12 12.70 -7.04
CA ASN A 35 -10.35 13.07 -7.76
C ASN A 35 -11.32 11.91 -8.04
N LYS A 36 -11.15 10.74 -7.40
CA LYS A 36 -12.14 9.65 -7.41
C LYS A 36 -12.76 9.51 -6.03
N ARG A 37 -14.10 9.47 -5.98
CA ARG A 37 -14.83 9.26 -4.72
C ARG A 37 -14.58 7.85 -4.20
N ASP A 38 -14.86 6.87 -5.04
CA ASP A 38 -14.73 5.46 -4.71
C ASP A 38 -13.29 4.96 -4.83
N LEU A 39 -12.98 3.91 -4.07
CA LEU A 39 -11.71 3.21 -4.17
C LEU A 39 -11.71 2.33 -5.42
N ILE A 40 -10.66 2.44 -6.22
CA ILE A 40 -10.46 1.62 -7.40
C ILE A 40 -9.89 0.26 -6.98
N THR A 41 -10.41 -0.81 -7.55
CA THR A 41 -9.85 -2.15 -7.39
C THR A 41 -8.68 -2.33 -8.34
N VAL A 42 -7.48 -2.58 -7.81
CA VAL A 42 -6.27 -2.87 -8.57
C VAL A 42 -5.86 -4.32 -8.28
N ILE A 43 -5.55 -5.09 -9.32
CA ILE A 43 -4.98 -6.43 -9.19
C ILE A 43 -3.57 -6.45 -9.78
N SER A 44 -2.66 -7.17 -9.12
CA SER A 44 -1.28 -7.35 -9.57
C SER A 44 -0.64 -8.55 -8.88
N HIS A 45 0.62 -8.82 -9.22
CA HIS A 45 1.47 -9.81 -8.55
C HIS A 45 2.64 -9.10 -7.88
N VAL A 46 2.61 -9.00 -6.55
CA VAL A 46 3.66 -8.38 -5.73
C VAL A 46 3.97 -9.26 -4.51
N PRO A 47 5.27 -9.51 -4.22
CA PRO A 47 5.66 -10.34 -3.07
C PRO A 47 5.21 -9.74 -1.73
N PHE A 48 5.36 -8.42 -1.59
CA PHE A 48 5.01 -7.68 -0.38
C PHE A 48 4.39 -6.35 -0.76
N ILE A 49 3.29 -6.01 -0.08
CA ILE A 49 2.58 -4.74 -0.23
C ILE A 49 1.82 -4.47 1.06
N SER A 50 1.68 -3.21 1.44
CA SER A 50 1.05 -2.78 2.69
C SER A 50 0.07 -1.63 2.48
N ALA A 51 -0.94 -1.56 3.35
CA ALA A 51 -1.82 -0.39 3.40
C ALA A 51 -1.02 0.86 3.80
N GLY A 52 -1.41 2.00 3.25
CA GLY A 52 -0.73 3.28 3.44
C GLY A 52 0.31 3.60 2.36
N GLU A 53 0.88 2.59 1.69
CA GLU A 53 1.84 2.81 0.60
C GLU A 53 1.20 3.54 -0.59
N PHE A 54 2.00 4.36 -1.26
CA PHE A 54 1.62 4.98 -2.51
C PHE A 54 2.06 4.09 -3.67
N ILE A 55 1.18 3.90 -4.65
CA ILE A 55 1.48 3.12 -5.85
C ILE A 55 1.39 3.96 -7.12
N GLN A 56 2.21 3.58 -8.09
CA GLN A 56 2.08 3.95 -9.50
C GLN A 56 1.98 2.66 -10.29
N ALA A 57 0.89 2.51 -11.03
CA ALA A 57 0.54 1.29 -11.75
C ALA A 57 0.35 1.59 -13.23
N GLU A 58 0.84 0.69 -14.09
CA GLU A 58 0.61 0.71 -15.52
C GLU A 58 -0.05 -0.59 -15.95
N GLY A 59 -1.09 -0.50 -16.78
CA GLY A 59 -1.85 -1.67 -17.16
C GLY A 59 -3.13 -1.34 -17.92
N GLN A 60 -4.16 -2.15 -17.68
CA GLN A 60 -5.41 -2.09 -18.44
C GLN A 60 -6.62 -2.34 -17.53
N TRP A 61 -7.76 -1.75 -17.89
CA TRP A 61 -9.04 -2.08 -17.26
C TRP A 61 -9.55 -3.42 -17.77
N ILE A 62 -10.08 -4.22 -16.85
CA ILE A 62 -10.75 -5.47 -17.14
C ILE A 62 -12.12 -5.47 -16.47
N HIS A 63 -13.04 -6.26 -17.02
CA HIS A 63 -14.34 -6.52 -16.41
C HIS A 63 -14.42 -8.00 -16.03
N ASP A 64 -14.25 -8.28 -14.74
CA ASP A 64 -14.42 -9.61 -14.19
C ASP A 64 -15.91 -9.92 -13.97
N LYS A 65 -16.33 -11.16 -14.29
CA LYS A 65 -17.75 -11.57 -14.19
C LYS A 65 -18.26 -11.61 -12.75
N ASN A 66 -17.38 -11.89 -11.78
CA ASN A 66 -17.73 -12.05 -10.38
C ASN A 66 -17.40 -10.80 -9.55
N HIS A 67 -16.38 -10.04 -9.97
CA HIS A 67 -15.80 -8.94 -9.20
C HIS A 67 -15.98 -7.55 -9.86
N GLY A 68 -16.52 -7.49 -11.07
CA GLY A 68 -16.78 -6.25 -11.78
C GLY A 68 -15.52 -5.59 -12.35
N VAL A 69 -15.52 -4.27 -12.42
CA VAL A 69 -14.42 -3.49 -13.03
C VAL A 69 -13.18 -3.49 -12.13
N GLN A 70 -12.04 -3.88 -12.69
CA GLN A 70 -10.75 -3.89 -12.02
C GLN A 70 -9.67 -3.30 -12.93
N PHE A 71 -8.65 -2.70 -12.34
CA PHE A 71 -7.45 -2.31 -13.05
C PHE A 71 -6.39 -3.41 -12.89
N LYS A 72 -6.05 -4.09 -13.98
CA LYS A 72 -5.01 -5.12 -14.01
C LYS A 72 -3.66 -4.47 -14.29
N ALA A 73 -2.88 -4.26 -13.24
CA ALA A 73 -1.54 -3.67 -13.33
C ALA A 73 -0.53 -4.71 -13.83
N ALA A 74 0.11 -4.42 -14.96
CA ALA A 74 1.25 -5.17 -15.48
C ALA A 74 2.56 -4.72 -14.82
N PHE A 75 2.66 -3.43 -14.50
CA PHE A 75 3.77 -2.85 -13.75
C PHE A 75 3.23 -2.09 -12.55
N LEU A 76 3.92 -2.19 -11.42
CA LEU A 76 3.54 -1.54 -10.17
C LEU A 76 4.79 -1.11 -9.41
N THR A 77 4.94 0.20 -9.22
CA THR A 77 5.97 0.81 -8.38
C THR A 77 5.35 1.22 -7.06
N VAL A 78 6.03 0.91 -5.96
CA VAL A 78 5.58 1.19 -4.60
C VAL A 78 6.51 2.20 -3.94
N THR A 79 5.94 3.16 -3.21
CA THR A 79 6.68 4.11 -2.39
C THR A 79 6.14 4.08 -0.97
N ALA A 80 7.05 4.10 0.00
CA ALA A 80 6.72 4.14 1.41
C ALA A 80 5.77 5.31 1.74
N PRO A 81 4.88 5.15 2.73
CA PRO A 81 3.94 6.20 3.10
C PRO A 81 4.67 7.44 3.63
N THR A 82 4.21 8.61 3.20
CA THR A 82 4.68 9.92 3.71
C THR A 82 3.64 10.62 4.57
N THR A 83 2.41 10.12 4.61
CA THR A 83 1.33 10.67 5.44
C THR A 83 1.30 9.96 6.79
N LEU A 84 0.94 10.68 7.87
CA LEU A 84 0.84 10.09 9.21
C LEU A 84 -0.10 8.88 9.24
N GLU A 85 -1.25 8.99 8.57
CA GLU A 85 -2.21 7.88 8.47
C GLU A 85 -1.62 6.69 7.70
N GLY A 86 -0.93 6.93 6.59
CA GLY A 86 -0.28 5.87 5.81
C GLY A 86 0.83 5.18 6.60
N ILE A 87 1.62 5.96 7.34
CA ILE A 87 2.69 5.46 8.21
C ILE A 87 2.09 4.58 9.32
N GLU A 88 1.00 5.02 9.97
CA GLU A 88 0.30 4.24 10.99
C GLU A 88 -0.23 2.92 10.43
N LYS A 89 -0.89 2.94 9.26
CA LYS A 89 -1.38 1.73 8.58
C LYS A 89 -0.25 0.77 8.21
N TYR A 90 0.86 1.30 7.72
CA TYR A 90 2.03 0.51 7.33
C TYR A 90 2.67 -0.16 8.54
N LEU A 91 2.93 0.59 9.61
CA LEU A 91 3.51 0.05 10.84
C LEU A 91 2.59 -0.98 11.50
N GLY A 92 1.27 -0.72 11.51
CA GLY A 92 0.26 -1.60 12.09
C GLY A 92 -0.11 -2.82 11.22
N SER A 93 0.48 -2.97 10.03
CA SER A 93 0.17 -4.04 9.08
C SER A 93 0.60 -5.43 9.54
N GLY A 94 1.44 -5.52 10.57
CA GLY A 94 2.06 -6.76 11.02
C GLY A 94 3.31 -7.15 10.22
N LEU A 95 3.74 -6.33 9.26
CA LEU A 95 5.01 -6.52 8.55
C LEU A 95 6.22 -6.46 9.50
N ILE A 96 6.13 -5.62 10.53
CA ILE A 96 7.16 -5.50 11.57
C ILE A 96 6.72 -6.28 12.80
N LYS A 97 7.45 -7.34 13.13
CA LYS A 97 7.19 -8.17 14.31
C LYS A 97 7.20 -7.30 15.58
N GLY A 98 6.13 -7.39 16.36
CA GLY A 98 5.98 -6.64 17.61
C GLY A 98 5.31 -5.27 17.47
N ILE A 99 5.05 -4.79 16.24
CA ILE A 99 4.31 -3.54 16.02
C ILE A 99 2.89 -3.86 15.56
N GLY A 100 1.97 -3.91 16.53
CA GLY A 100 0.54 -3.99 16.26
C GLY A 100 -0.09 -2.61 16.04
N PRO A 101 -1.36 -2.54 15.60
CA PRO A 101 -2.05 -1.27 15.32
C PRO A 101 -2.03 -0.26 16.47
N VAL A 102 -2.18 -0.74 17.71
CA VAL A 102 -2.15 0.12 18.90
C VAL A 102 -0.77 0.76 19.09
N TYR A 103 0.29 -0.01 18.91
CA TYR A 103 1.65 0.49 19.07
C TYR A 103 2.05 1.41 17.91
N ALA A 104 1.67 1.06 16.68
CA ALA A 104 1.82 1.93 15.51
C ALA A 104 1.22 3.32 15.73
N LYS A 105 0.00 3.39 16.27
CA LYS A 105 -0.65 4.66 16.61
C LYS A 105 0.15 5.48 17.62
N LYS A 106 0.69 4.84 18.66
CA LYS A 106 1.52 5.52 19.68
C LYS A 106 2.84 6.01 19.08
N LEU A 107 3.47 5.19 18.24
CA LEU A 107 4.71 5.54 17.53
C LEU A 107 4.52 6.76 16.64
N VAL A 108 3.48 6.78 15.82
CA VAL A 108 3.18 7.93 14.95
C VAL A 108 2.75 9.15 15.78
N ALA A 109 2.06 8.96 16.90
CA ALA A 109 1.70 10.06 17.78
C ALA A 109 2.93 10.77 18.35
N LEU A 110 3.96 10.02 18.75
CA LEU A 110 5.20 10.53 19.36
C LEU A 110 6.21 11.01 18.31
N PHE A 111 6.49 10.19 17.29
CA PHE A 111 7.58 10.40 16.35
C PHE A 111 7.15 10.99 15.00
N LYS A 112 5.84 11.08 14.75
CA LYS A 112 5.26 11.68 13.52
C LYS A 112 5.85 11.03 12.26
N GLY A 113 6.25 11.84 11.28
CA GLY A 113 6.83 11.39 10.02
C GLY A 113 8.23 10.76 10.16
N ASN A 114 8.92 10.99 11.28
CA ASN A 114 10.31 10.54 11.48
C ASN A 114 10.39 9.12 12.07
N VAL A 115 9.25 8.45 12.25
CA VAL A 115 9.19 7.15 12.92
C VAL A 115 10.04 6.09 12.24
N PHE A 116 10.11 6.07 10.90
CA PHE A 116 10.94 5.11 10.18
C PHE A 116 12.42 5.34 10.44
N GLU A 117 12.86 6.60 10.40
CA GLU A 117 14.24 6.97 10.72
C GLU A 117 14.60 6.60 12.16
N ILE A 118 13.69 6.78 13.11
CA ILE A 118 13.92 6.39 14.51
C ILE A 118 14.03 4.87 14.65
N ILE A 119 13.19 4.09 13.98
CA ILE A 119 13.28 2.63 13.99
C ILE A 119 14.64 2.16 13.44
N GLU A 120 15.15 2.81 12.39
CA GLU A 120 16.40 2.42 11.72
C GLU A 120 17.65 2.92 12.45
N ALA A 121 17.68 4.19 12.84
CA ALA A 121 18.88 4.86 13.37
C ALA A 121 18.93 4.90 14.90
N ASN A 122 17.79 4.83 15.60
CA ASN A 122 17.73 4.92 17.07
C ASN A 122 16.60 4.06 17.68
N PRO A 123 16.65 2.73 17.49
CA PRO A 123 15.59 1.83 17.95
C PRO A 123 15.40 1.84 19.48
N GLU A 124 16.41 2.25 20.25
CA GLU A 124 16.31 2.36 21.71
C GLU A 124 15.29 3.41 22.15
N SER A 125 15.04 4.43 21.32
CA SER A 125 14.02 5.45 21.58
C SER A 125 12.60 4.89 21.58
N LEU A 126 12.36 3.72 20.95
CA LEU A 126 11.06 3.05 20.98
C LEU A 126 10.64 2.69 22.41
N ARG A 127 11.58 2.52 23.35
CA ARG A 127 11.27 2.27 24.78
C ARG A 127 10.57 3.44 25.47
N GLN A 128 10.59 4.64 24.88
CA GLN A 128 9.91 5.83 25.41
C GLN A 128 8.41 5.80 25.11
N VAL A 129 7.95 4.89 24.24
CA VAL A 129 6.56 4.76 23.85
C VAL A 129 5.79 4.08 25.00
N PRO A 130 4.77 4.73 25.59
CA PRO A 130 3.99 4.18 26.70
C PRO A 130 3.15 2.96 26.33
#